data_AF-A0AAX0VEA1-F1
#
_entry.id   AF-A0AAX0VEA1-F1
#
_cell.length_a   1.000
_cell.length_b   1.000
_cell.length_c   1.000
_cell.angle_alpha   90.00
_cell.angle_beta   90.00
_cell.angle_gamma   90.00
#
_symmetry.space_group_name_H-M   'P 1'
#
loop_
_entity.id
_entity.type
_entity.pdbx_description
1 polymer ?
#
loop_
_entity_poly.entity_id
_entity_poly.type
_entity_poly.pdbx_seq_one_letter_code
_entity_poly.pdbx_strand_id
1 'polypeptide(L)' 'MVYRSNFEEHVKPVLKKILLVIVLMIFAGLIGQMIGFAMGGRNPFAVFLPSTWSHIINFLQ' A
#
# COMPACT_ATOMS: atom_id res chain seq x y z
N MET A 1 -1.24 -4.43 -42.51
CA MET A 1 -1.62 -5.26 -41.35
C MET A 1 -0.90 -4.70 -40.13
N VAL A 2 -1.62 -4.02 -39.22
CA VAL A 2 -1.05 -3.60 -37.94
C VAL A 2 -0.89 -4.87 -37.12
N TYR A 3 0.35 -5.28 -36.84
CA TYR A 3 0.64 -6.40 -35.95
C TYR A 3 0.26 -5.94 -34.53
N ARG A 4 -1.04 -6.01 -34.19
CA ARG A 4 -1.53 -5.82 -32.83
C ARG A 4 -0.87 -6.92 -32.02
N SER A 5 0.14 -6.57 -31.23
CA SER A 5 0.85 -7.54 -30.42
C SER A 5 -0.15 -8.16 -29.44
N ASN A 6 -0.31 -9.49 -29.49
CA ASN A 6 -1.15 -10.24 -28.55
C ASN A 6 -0.80 -9.97 -27.07
N PHE A 7 0.38 -9.38 -26.83
CA PHE A 7 0.85 -8.84 -25.56
C PHE A 7 -0.10 -7.81 -24.95
N GLU A 8 -0.56 -6.83 -25.71
CA GLU A 8 -1.38 -5.72 -25.18
C GLU A 8 -2.76 -6.19 -24.69
N GLU A 9 -3.29 -7.25 -25.32
CA GLU A 9 -4.61 -7.81 -25.01
C GLU A 9 -4.59 -8.67 -23.74
N HIS A 10 -3.49 -9.39 -23.49
CA HIS A 10 -3.35 -10.31 -22.35
C HIS A 10 -2.61 -9.70 -21.15
N VAL A 11 -1.66 -8.78 -21.38
CA VAL A 11 -0.80 -8.22 -20.32
C VAL A 11 -1.48 -7.08 -19.56
N LYS A 12 -2.27 -6.23 -20.24
CA LYS A 12 -3.04 -5.16 -19.60
C LYS A 12 -3.98 -5.64 -18.48
N PRO A 13 -4.82 -6.68 -18.67
CA PRO A 13 -5.69 -7.14 -17.60
C PRO A 13 -4.91 -7.75 -16.42
N VAL A 14 -3.78 -8.40 -16.69
CA VAL A 14 -2.91 -8.96 -15.63
C VAL A 14 -2.24 -7.84 -14.84
N LEU A 15 -1.68 -6.83 -15.50
CA LEU A 15 -1.10 -5.65 -14.85
C LEU A 15 -2.13 -4.91 -13.97
N LYS A 16 -3.37 -4.77 -14.44
CA LYS A 16 -4.45 -4.18 -13.64
C LYS A 16 -4.76 -5.00 -12.38
N LYS A 17 -4.77 -6.33 -12.48
CA LYS A 17 -4.97 -7.22 -11.32
C LYS A 17 -3.82 -7.10 -10.32
N ILE A 18 -2.57 -7.09 -10.80
CA ILE A 18 -1.39 -6.91 -9.95
C ILE A 18 -1.44 -5.55 -9.24
N LEU A 19 -1.74 -4.48 -9.98
CA LEU A 19 -1.90 -3.14 -9.41
C LEU A 19 -2.98 -3.12 -8.33
N LEU A 20 -4.12 -3.76 -8.58
CA LEU A 20 -5.21 -3.85 -7.60
C LEU A 20 -4.76 -4.59 -6.34
N VAL A 21 -4.05 -5.72 -6.47
CA VAL A 21 -3.54 -6.47 -5.31
C VAL A 21 -2.54 -5.62 -4.51
N ILE A 22 -1.63 -4.91 -5.16
CA ILE A 22 -0.67 -4.02 -4.50
C ILE A 22 -1.41 -2.92 -3.73
N VAL A 23 -2.42 -2.30 -4.34
CA VAL A 23 -3.24 -1.27 -3.70
C VAL A 23 -3.96 -1.84 -2.46
N LEU A 24 -4.56 -3.04 -2.58
CA LEU A 24 -5.19 -3.71 -1.44
C LEU A 24 -4.20 -4.03 -0.32
N MET A 25 -2.98 -4.47 -0.64
CA MET A 25 -1.94 -4.73 0.35
C MET A 25 -1.55 -3.46 1.11
N ILE A 26 -1.42 -2.33 0.41
CA ILE A 26 -1.14 -1.03 1.04
C ILE A 26 -2.27 -0.65 1.99
N PHE A 27 -3.53 -0.75 1.55
CA PHE A 27 -4.68 -0.46 2.41
C PHE A 27 -4.76 -1.38 3.62
N ALA A 28 -4.55 -2.69 3.44
CA ALA A 28 -4.53 -3.63 4.55
C ALA A 28 -3.43 -3.29 5.57
N GLY A 29 -2.24 -2.90 5.09
CA GLY A 29 -1.15 -2.45 5.95
C GLY A 29 -1.45 -1.14 6.69
N LEU A 30 -2.09 -0.17 6.04
CA LEU A 30 -2.52 1.07 6.68
C LEU A 30 -3.57 0.79 7.75
N ILE A 31 -4.59 -0.02 7.44
CA ILE A 31 -5.64 -0.39 8.40
C ILE A 31 -5.04 -1.13 9.60
N GLY A 32 -4.12 -2.08 9.36
CA GLY A 32 -3.42 -2.79 10.43
C GLY A 32 -2.66 -1.85 11.37
N GLN A 33 -1.96 -0.86 10.82
CA GLN A 33 -1.29 0.18 11.61
C GLN A 33 -2.27 1.06 12.38
N MET A 34 -3.38 1.47 11.76
CA MET A 34 -4.44 2.25 12.43
C MET A 34 -5.02 1.49 13.63
N ILE A 35 -5.28 0.18 13.47
CA ILE A 35 -5.71 -0.70 14.56
C ILE A 35 -4.63 -0.76 15.65
N GLY A 36 -3.36 -0.95 15.29
CA GLY A 36 -2.26 -0.96 16.24
C GLY A 36 -2.14 0.34 17.05
N PHE A 37 -2.28 1.48 16.39
CA PHE A 37 -2.31 2.78 17.07
C PHE A 37 -3.51 2.93 18.01
N ALA A 38 -4.70 2.52 17.56
CA ALA A 38 -5.92 2.55 18.37
C ALA A 38 -5.78 1.71 19.65
N MET A 39 -5.27 0.47 19.52
CA MET A 39 -5.04 -0.44 20.65
C MET A 39 -3.98 0.11 21.61
N GLY A 40 -2.98 0.83 21.10
CA GLY A 40 -1.97 1.52 21.90
C GLY A 40 -2.45 2.83 22.55
N GLY A 41 -3.75 3.17 22.47
CA GLY A 41 -4.31 4.40 23.02
C GLY A 41 -3.91 5.67 22.28
N ARG A 42 -3.34 5.56 21.07
CA ARG A 42 -2.94 6.68 20.22
C ARG A 42 -3.97 6.94 19.13
N ASN A 43 -3.93 8.13 18.54
CA ASN A 43 -4.79 8.46 17.41
C ASN A 43 -4.54 7.49 16.23
N PRO A 44 -5.55 6.75 15.74
CA PRO A 44 -5.39 5.81 14.62
C PRO A 44 -4.86 6.46 13.33
N PHE A 45 -5.21 7.72 13.11
CA PHE A 45 -4.75 8.50 11.94
C PHE A 45 -3.30 8.97 12.06
N ALA A 46 -2.62 8.67 13.17
CA ALA A 46 -1.22 9.04 13.35
C ALA A 46 -0.28 8.37 12.33
N VAL A 47 -0.71 7.29 11.67
CA VAL A 47 0.05 6.65 10.57
C VAL A 47 0.33 7.61 9.40
N PHE A 48 -0.50 8.65 9.21
CA PHE A 48 -0.33 9.65 8.15
C PHE A 48 0.54 10.83 8.56
N LEU A 49 1.00 10.90 9.82
CA LEU A 49 1.86 11.98 10.31
C LEU A 49 3.33 11.70 9.96
N PRO A 50 4.06 12.66 9.36
CA PRO A 50 5.49 12.51 9.10
C PRO A 50 6.30 12.20 10.37
N SER A 51 5.91 12.76 11.52
CA SER A 51 6.58 12.54 12.80
C SER A 51 6.54 11.09 13.28
N THR A 52 5.49 10.34 12.94
CA THR A 52 5.38 8.90 13.24
C THR A 52 6.45 8.10 12.52
N TRP A 53 6.73 8.44 11.26
CA TRP A 53 7.77 7.78 10.47
C TRP A 53 9.17 8.14 10.96
N SER A 54 9.40 9.40 11.33
CA SER A 54 10.66 9.79 11.99
C SER A 54 10.88 8.99 13.28
N HIS A 55 9.84 8.76 14.08
CA HIS A 55 9.93 7.93 15.28
C HIS A 55 10.28 6.47 14.98
N ILE A 56 9.68 5.87 13.95
CA ILE A 56 9.99 4.49 13.51
C ILE A 56 11.43 4.38 13.02
N ILE A 57 11.88 5.33 12.19
CA ILE A 57 13.25 5.32 11.66
C ILE A 57 14.26 5.49 12.80
N ASN A 58 14.00 6.40 13.74
CA ASN A 58 14.84 6.59 14.91
C ASN A 58 14.87 5.36 15.83
N PHE A 59 13.83 4.52 15.82
CA PHE A 59 13.82 3.26 16.58
C PHE A 59 14.68 2.17 15.92
N LEU A 60 14.83 2.20 14.60
CA LEU A 60 15.62 1.20 13.84
C LEU A 60 17.12 1.52 13.81
N GLN A 61 17.51 2.72 14.24
CA GLN A 61 18.90 3.17 14.37
C GLN A 61 19.43 2.83 15.77
#